data_AF-A0A653C8V7-F1
#
_entry.id   AF-A0A653C8V7-F1
#
_cell.length_a   1.000
_cell.length_b   1.000
_cell.length_c   1.000
_cell.angle_alpha   90.00
_cell.angle_beta   90.00
_cell.angle_gamma   90.00
#
_symmetry.space_group_name_H-M   'P 1'
#
loop_
_entity.id
_entity.type
_entity.pdbx_description
1 polymer ?
#
loop_
_entity_poly.entity_id
_entity_poly.type
_entity_poly.pdbx_seq_one_letter_code
_entity_poly.pdbx_strand_id
1 'polypeptide(L)'
;MVSPEPAIFVRERDDVGDEFLILACDGIWDVMSNDELCAYIRNRLTVTSNLQEITAQVIDTCFYKQSRDNMTIVLVVFPGAPKPTTEAILAERRLDDAIETLISEIIQKNDNSSLEEVLRQLELSKIEGLPPAGLASK
;
A
#
# COMPACT_ATOMS: atom_id res chain seq x y z
N MET A 1 -32.62 5.87 -14.87
CA MET A 1 -32.10 6.20 -16.21
C MET A 1 -30.59 6.16 -16.12
N VAL A 2 -29.91 5.34 -16.93
CA VAL A 2 -28.45 5.23 -16.95
C VAL A 2 -27.97 5.91 -18.23
N SER A 3 -26.98 6.79 -18.13
CA SER A 3 -26.40 7.49 -19.29
C SER A 3 -25.08 6.82 -19.70
N PRO A 4 -24.81 6.62 -21.01
CA PRO A 4 -23.53 6.16 -21.50
C PRO A 4 -22.52 7.30 -21.77
N GLU A 5 -22.89 8.56 -21.50
CA GLU A 5 -22.05 9.72 -21.79
C GLU A 5 -20.91 9.87 -20.76
N PRO A 6 -19.63 9.91 -21.19
CA PRO A 6 -18.51 10.06 -20.28
C PRO A 6 -18.25 11.52 -19.89
N ALA A 7 -17.69 11.73 -18.70
CA ALA A 7 -17.10 13.00 -18.33
C ALA A 7 -15.65 13.06 -18.86
N ILE A 8 -15.33 14.11 -19.64
CA ILE A 8 -14.02 14.29 -20.25
C ILE A 8 -13.36 15.53 -19.65
N PHE A 9 -12.14 15.36 -19.12
CA PHE A 9 -11.31 16.44 -18.61
C PHE A 9 -9.95 16.41 -19.30
N VAL A 10 -9.52 17.56 -19.82
CA VAL A 10 -8.21 17.71 -20.45
C VAL A 10 -7.28 18.45 -19.50
N ARG A 11 -6.09 17.90 -19.27
CA ARG A 11 -5.01 18.50 -18.48
C ARG A 11 -3.74 18.49 -19.31
N GLU A 12 -3.06 19.63 -19.34
CA GLU A 12 -1.70 19.72 -19.90
C GLU A 12 -0.74 18.95 -18.98
N ARG A 13 0.24 18.28 -19.59
CA ARG A 13 1.24 17.51 -18.84
C ARG A 13 2.32 18.43 -18.28
N ASP A 14 2.74 18.15 -17.06
CA ASP A 14 3.93 18.74 -16.44
C ASP A 14 5.02 17.66 -16.41
N ASP A 15 5.96 17.70 -17.35
CA ASP A 15 7.01 16.67 -17.44
C ASP A 15 7.94 16.62 -16.22
N VAL A 16 7.97 17.67 -15.40
CA VAL A 16 8.78 17.74 -14.18
C VAL A 16 7.95 17.39 -12.95
N GLY A 17 6.71 17.88 -12.88
CA GLY A 17 5.81 17.70 -11.73
C GLY A 17 4.95 16.43 -11.75
N ASP A 18 4.67 15.85 -12.92
CA ASP A 18 3.87 14.63 -13.03
C ASP A 18 4.66 13.44 -12.44
N GLU A 19 4.15 12.86 -11.36
CA GLU A 19 4.74 11.67 -10.73
C GLU A 19 4.11 10.38 -11.29
N PHE A 20 2.81 10.18 -11.10
CA PHE A 20 2.11 8.97 -11.53
C PHE A 20 0.60 9.19 -11.69
N LEU A 21 -0.05 8.28 -12.41
CA LEU A 21 -1.51 8.21 -12.56
C LEU A 21 -1.99 6.83 -12.08
N ILE A 22 -3.08 6.84 -11.31
CA ILE A 22 -3.74 5.64 -10.79
C ILE A 22 -5.11 5.55 -11.43
N LEU A 23 -5.42 4.40 -12.02
CA LEU A 23 -6.78 4.03 -12.42
C LEU A 23 -7.16 2.80 -11.62
N ALA A 24 -8.28 2.85 -10.90
CA ALA A 24 -8.76 1.71 -10.12
C ALA A 24 -10.29 1.69 -10.07
N CYS A 25 -10.86 0.51 -9.84
CA CYS A 25 -12.29 0.34 -9.55
C CYS A 25 -12.64 0.72 -8.10
N ASP A 26 -13.93 0.80 -7.82
CA ASP A 26 -14.53 1.01 -6.50
C ASP A 26 -14.00 0.05 -5.43
N GLY A 27 -13.76 -1.23 -5.77
CA GLY A 27 -13.15 -2.18 -4.83
C GLY A 27 -11.83 -1.73 -4.17
N ILE A 28 -11.11 -0.78 -4.77
CA ILE A 28 -9.94 -0.11 -4.17
C ILE A 28 -10.35 1.16 -3.42
N TRP A 29 -11.13 2.03 -4.08
CA TRP A 29 -11.51 3.35 -3.55
C TRP A 29 -12.49 3.29 -2.37
N ASP A 30 -13.20 2.18 -2.19
CA ASP A 30 -14.12 1.96 -1.07
C ASP A 30 -13.37 1.82 0.27
N VAL A 31 -12.09 1.42 0.24
CA VAL A 31 -11.29 1.15 1.44
C VAL A 31 -10.02 2.00 1.55
N MET A 32 -9.63 2.70 0.47
CA MET A 32 -8.50 3.64 0.45
C MET A 32 -8.92 4.97 -0.16
N SER A 33 -8.64 6.07 0.56
CA SER A 33 -8.86 7.41 0.03
C SER A 33 -7.81 7.81 -1.02
N ASN A 34 -8.11 8.86 -1.81
CA ASN A 34 -7.16 9.42 -2.79
C ASN A 34 -5.80 9.72 -2.15
N ASP A 35 -5.79 10.40 -0.99
CA ASP A 35 -4.56 10.81 -0.32
C ASP A 35 -3.80 9.61 0.25
N GLU A 36 -4.51 8.65 0.83
CA GLU A 36 -3.93 7.43 1.39
C GLU A 36 -3.27 6.58 0.30
N LEU A 37 -3.97 6.33 -0.81
CA LEU A 37 -3.42 5.53 -1.90
C LEU A 37 -2.25 6.25 -2.60
N CYS A 38 -2.34 7.56 -2.80
CA CYS A 38 -1.24 8.35 -3.34
C CYS A 38 -0.01 8.31 -2.42
N ALA A 39 -0.20 8.50 -1.10
CA ALA A 39 0.89 8.43 -0.14
C ALA A 39 1.53 7.04 -0.09
N TYR A 40 0.70 5.99 -0.13
CA TYR A 40 1.15 4.61 -0.14
C TYR A 40 1.98 4.28 -1.39
N ILE A 41 1.48 4.57 -2.60
CA ILE A 41 2.21 4.33 -3.85
C ILE A 41 3.50 5.15 -3.89
N ARG A 42 3.47 6.41 -3.46
CA ARG A 42 4.67 7.26 -3.38
C ARG A 42 5.73 6.63 -2.46
N ASN A 43 5.31 6.12 -1.30
CA ASN A 43 6.21 5.39 -0.39
C ASN A 43 6.78 4.12 -1.06
N ARG A 44 5.93 3.29 -1.69
CA ARG A 44 6.37 2.05 -2.34
C ARG A 44 7.34 2.27 -3.51
N LEU A 45 7.18 3.34 -4.28
CA LEU A 45 8.10 3.74 -5.36
C LEU A 45 9.51 4.09 -4.84
N THR A 46 9.64 4.48 -3.56
CA THR A 46 10.96 4.70 -2.92
C THR A 46 11.66 3.40 -2.50
N VAL A 47 10.95 2.27 -2.52
CA VAL A 47 11.47 0.96 -2.10
C VAL A 47 11.75 0.06 -3.30
N THR A 48 10.87 0.02 -4.30
CA THR A 48 10.98 -0.87 -5.46
C THR A 48 10.58 -0.16 -6.74
N SER A 49 11.23 -0.50 -7.85
CA SER A 49 10.83 -0.05 -9.20
C SER A 49 9.90 -1.06 -9.89
N ASN A 50 9.56 -2.16 -9.22
CA ASN A 50 8.68 -3.19 -9.76
C ASN A 50 7.21 -2.77 -9.59
N LEU A 51 6.61 -2.21 -10.64
CA LEU A 51 5.23 -1.72 -10.59
C LEU A 51 4.22 -2.84 -10.33
N GLN A 52 4.49 -4.07 -10.79
CA GLN A 52 3.60 -5.21 -10.57
C GLN A 52 3.52 -5.55 -9.07
N GLU A 53 4.66 -5.50 -8.39
CA GLU A 53 4.77 -5.70 -6.94
C GLU A 53 3.99 -4.62 -6.18
N ILE A 54 4.15 -3.35 -6.55
CA ILE A 54 3.44 -2.23 -5.94
C ILE A 54 1.92 -2.41 -6.11
N THR A 55 1.46 -2.74 -7.31
CA THR A 55 0.03 -2.95 -7.57
C THR A 55 -0.53 -4.16 -6.85
N ALA A 56 0.24 -5.24 -6.71
CA ALA A 56 -0.17 -6.42 -5.94
C ALA A 56 -0.32 -6.08 -4.46
N GLN A 57 0.64 -5.33 -3.89
CA GLN A 57 0.57 -4.87 -2.51
C GLN A 57 -0.63 -3.95 -2.25
N VAL A 58 -1.03 -3.11 -3.21
CA VAL A 58 -2.26 -2.30 -3.09
C VAL A 58 -3.49 -3.21 -3.00
N ILE A 59 -3.58 -4.23 -3.85
CA ILE A 59 -4.69 -5.20 -3.83
C ILE A 59 -4.73 -5.94 -2.50
N ASP A 60 -3.60 -6.46 -2.03
CA ASP A 60 -3.51 -7.17 -0.75
C ASP A 60 -3.89 -6.25 0.42
N THR A 61 -3.41 -5.00 0.41
CA THR A 61 -3.77 -4.00 1.43
C THR A 61 -5.28 -3.73 1.46
N CYS A 62 -5.91 -3.61 0.29
CA CYS A 62 -7.36 -3.41 0.19
C CYS A 62 -8.14 -4.64 0.67
N PHE A 63 -7.64 -5.84 0.37
CA PHE A 63 -8.19 -7.09 0.89
C PHE A 63 -8.14 -7.15 2.43
N TYR A 64 -6.99 -6.82 3.04
CA TYR A 64 -6.85 -6.77 4.49
C TYR A 64 -7.74 -5.69 5.14
N LYS A 65 -7.94 -4.57 4.45
CA LYS A 65 -8.93 -3.53 4.81
C LYS A 65 -10.39 -3.95 4.57
N GLN A 66 -10.64 -5.22 4.30
CA GLN A 66 -11.97 -5.83 4.17
C GLN A 66 -12.74 -5.42 2.90
N SER A 67 -12.03 -5.06 1.83
CA SER A 67 -12.67 -4.99 0.51
C SER A 67 -13.14 -6.39 0.09
N ARG A 68 -14.40 -6.47 -0.35
CA ARG A 68 -15.05 -7.72 -0.78
C ARG A 68 -15.45 -7.70 -2.26
N ASP A 69 -15.05 -6.67 -2.98
CA ASP A 69 -15.36 -6.51 -4.40
C ASP A 69 -14.21 -7.01 -5.29
N ASN A 70 -14.45 -7.01 -6.60
CA ASN A 70 -13.41 -7.17 -7.60
C ASN A 70 -12.47 -5.96 -7.56
N MET A 71 -11.17 -6.23 -7.51
CA MET A 71 -10.14 -5.21 -7.42
C MET A 71 -9.30 -5.23 -8.70
N THR A 72 -9.14 -4.06 -9.32
CA THR A 72 -8.29 -3.85 -10.48
C THR A 72 -7.65 -2.48 -10.35
N ILE A 73 -6.34 -2.41 -10.59
CA ILE A 73 -5.56 -1.18 -10.57
C ILE A 73 -4.59 -1.15 -11.75
N VAL A 74 -4.43 0.03 -12.34
CA VAL A 74 -3.40 0.35 -13.33
C VAL A 74 -2.60 1.52 -12.78
N LEU A 75 -1.28 1.34 -12.70
CA LEU A 75 -0.34 2.36 -12.29
C LEU A 75 0.51 2.78 -13.48
N VAL A 76 0.44 4.06 -13.85
CA VAL A 76 1.29 4.67 -14.88
C VAL A 76 2.28 5.59 -14.19
N VAL A 77 3.57 5.40 -14.43
CA VAL A 77 4.64 6.16 -13.78
C VAL A 77 5.31 7.10 -14.79
N PHE A 78 5.49 8.35 -14.41
CA PHE A 78 6.12 9.41 -15.20
C PHE A 78 7.54 9.70 -14.69
N PRO A 79 8.36 10.48 -15.44
CA PRO A 79 9.74 10.78 -15.06
C PRO A 79 9.90 11.50 -13.70
N GLY A 80 8.89 12.25 -13.25
CA GLY A 80 8.89 12.97 -11.98
C GLY A 80 8.68 12.09 -10.75
N ALA A 81 8.36 10.80 -10.93
CA ALA A 81 8.10 9.90 -9.82
C ALA A 81 9.31 9.70 -8.89
N PRO A 82 9.06 9.41 -7.60
CA PRO A 82 10.09 8.94 -6.70
C PRO A 82 10.78 7.70 -7.26
N LYS A 83 12.08 7.58 -6.98
CA LYS A 83 12.88 6.43 -7.35
C LYS A 83 13.32 5.67 -6.11
N PRO A 84 13.64 4.37 -6.23
CA PRO A 84 14.15 3.61 -5.12
C PRO A 84 15.40 4.26 -4.52
N THR A 85 15.40 4.41 -3.19
CA THR A 85 16.53 4.96 -2.43
C THR A 85 17.10 3.89 -1.52
N THR A 86 18.42 3.92 -1.29
CA THR A 86 19.07 2.95 -0.39
C THR A 86 18.54 3.06 1.03
N GLU A 87 18.26 4.29 1.47
CA GLU A 87 17.71 4.59 2.79
C GLU A 87 16.34 3.95 2.98
N ALA A 88 15.42 4.11 2.02
CA ALA A 88 14.09 3.53 2.10
C ALA A 88 14.10 2.00 2.03
N ILE A 89 14.94 1.42 1.16
CA ILE A 89 15.12 -0.05 1.08
C ILE A 89 15.64 -0.62 2.41
N LEU A 90 16.62 0.04 3.03
CA LEU A 90 17.15 -0.38 4.32
C LEU A 90 16.15 -0.19 5.46
N ALA A 91 15.35 0.89 5.43
CA ALA A 91 14.29 1.11 6.40
C ALA A 91 13.20 0.04 6.30
N GLU A 92 12.78 -0.32 5.08
CA GLU A 92 11.81 -1.39 4.83
C GLU A 92 12.31 -2.73 5.39
N ARG A 93 13.55 -3.12 5.07
CA ARG A 93 14.13 -4.37 5.60
C ARG A 93 14.20 -4.41 7.12
N ARG A 94 14.61 -3.31 7.75
CA ARG A 94 14.67 -3.23 9.22
C ARG A 94 13.30 -3.37 9.85
N LEU A 95 12.27 -2.83 9.21
CA LEU A 95 10.90 -2.95 9.66
C LEU A 95 10.42 -4.39 9.55
N ASP A 96 10.70 -5.07 8.43
CA ASP A 96 10.34 -6.47 8.24
C ASP A 96 11.03 -7.37 9.28
N ASP A 97 12.34 -7.19 9.50
CA ASP A 97 13.10 -7.92 10.53
C ASP A 97 12.52 -7.68 11.95
N ALA A 98 12.09 -6.45 12.24
CA ALA A 98 11.48 -6.10 13.52
C ALA A 98 10.11 -6.77 13.69
N ILE A 99 9.27 -6.80 12.65
CA ILE A 99 7.98 -7.47 12.65
C ILE A 99 8.16 -8.98 12.85
N GLU A 100 9.09 -9.62 12.15
CA GLU A 100 9.38 -11.05 12.30
C GLU A 100 9.83 -11.40 13.73
N THR A 101 10.67 -10.55 14.33
CA THR A 101 11.12 -10.71 15.71
C THR A 101 9.94 -10.63 16.68
N LEU A 102 9.07 -9.62 16.52
CA LEU A 102 7.89 -9.44 17.36
C LEU A 102 6.90 -10.60 17.22
N ILE A 103 6.64 -11.08 16.01
CA ILE A 103 5.79 -12.26 15.76
C ILE A 103 6.36 -13.47 16.49
N SER A 104 7.67 -13.70 16.38
CA SER A 104 8.34 -14.83 17.04
C SER A 104 8.20 -14.77 18.56
N GLU A 105 8.33 -13.58 19.16
CA GLU A 105 8.14 -13.38 20.60
C GLU A 105 6.69 -13.61 21.05
N ILE A 106 5.70 -13.18 20.24
CA ILE A 106 4.28 -13.37 20.54
C ILE A 106 3.92 -14.86 20.52
N ILE A 107 4.39 -15.58 19.50
CA ILE A 107 4.15 -17.03 19.35
C ILE A 107 4.78 -17.80 20.52
N GLN A 108 6.01 -17.47 20.93
CA GLN A 108 6.66 -18.12 22.06
C GLN A 108 5.95 -17.90 23.40
N LYS A 109 5.29 -16.74 23.58
CA LYS A 109 4.54 -16.43 24.81
C LYS A 109 3.17 -17.12 24.88
N ASN A 110 2.57 -17.45 23.73
CA ASN A 110 1.22 -18.02 23.65
C ASN A 110 1.24 -19.28 22.77
N ASP A 111 1.28 -20.44 23.43
CA ASP A 111 1.46 -21.80 22.86
C ASP A 111 0.32 -22.29 21.94
N ASN A 112 -0.57 -21.40 21.48
CA ASN A 112 -1.63 -21.67 20.49
C ASN A 112 -2.28 -20.38 19.96
N SER A 113 -1.49 -19.34 19.68
CA SER A 113 -2.02 -18.05 19.21
C SER A 113 -2.53 -18.14 17.76
N SER A 114 -3.81 -17.78 17.53
CA SER A 114 -4.36 -17.65 16.17
C SER A 114 -3.75 -16.45 15.46
N LEU A 115 -3.75 -16.44 14.12
CA LEU A 115 -3.27 -15.30 13.33
C LEU A 115 -3.97 -13.99 13.72
N GLU A 116 -5.28 -14.05 13.99
CA GLU A 116 -6.06 -12.90 14.45
C GLU A 116 -5.54 -12.33 15.78
N GLU A 117 -5.18 -13.19 16.73
CA GLU A 117 -4.63 -12.75 18.01
C GLU A 117 -3.23 -12.17 17.85
N VAL A 118 -2.39 -12.73 16.97
CA VAL A 118 -1.08 -12.16 16.66
C VAL A 118 -1.22 -10.77 16.04
N LEU A 119 -2.09 -10.60 15.03
CA LEU A 119 -2.34 -9.32 14.38
C LEU A 119 -2.85 -8.26 15.38
N ARG A 120 -3.79 -8.63 16.26
CA ARG A 120 -4.31 -7.75 17.31
C ARG A 120 -3.21 -7.28 18.27
N GLN A 121 -2.28 -8.17 18.63
CA GLN A 121 -1.16 -7.83 19.51
C GLN A 121 -0.13 -6.94 18.80
N LEU A 122 0.12 -7.16 17.51
CA LEU A 122 0.99 -6.30 16.70
C LEU A 122 0.42 -4.89 16.57
N GLU A 123 -0.89 -4.75 16.34
CA GLU A 123 -1.56 -3.43 16.31
C GLU A 123 -1.42 -2.68 17.64
N LEU A 124 -1.52 -3.39 18.76
CA LEU A 124 -1.33 -2.81 20.10
C LEU A 124 0.11 -2.38 20.39
N SER A 125 1.08 -3.00 19.73
CA SER A 125 2.52 -2.77 19.95
C SER A 125 3.03 -1.46 19.35
N LYS A 126 2.20 -0.73 18.57
CA LYS A 126 2.51 0.57 17.95
C LYS A 126 3.89 0.60 17.25
N ILE A 127 4.02 -0.24 16.24
CA ILE A 127 5.24 -0.36 15.44
C ILE A 127 5.51 0.97 14.69
N GLU A 128 6.69 1.55 14.89
CA GLU A 128 7.11 2.75 14.18
C GLU A 128 7.61 2.42 12.77
N GLY A 129 7.46 3.36 11.84
CA GLY A 129 7.98 3.22 10.47
C GLY A 129 7.06 2.48 9.50
N LEU A 130 5.85 2.10 9.93
CA LEU A 130 4.85 1.49 9.04
C LEU A 130 4.57 2.37 7.81
N PRO A 131 4.27 1.76 6.64
CA PRO A 131 3.83 2.51 5.47
C PRO A 131 2.55 3.32 5.77
N PRO A 132 2.21 4.33 4.94
CA PRO A 132 1.01 5.15 5.15
C PRO A 132 -0.32 4.37 5.26
N ALA A 133 -0.38 3.13 4.76
CA ALA A 133 -1.54 2.23 4.89
C ALA A 133 -1.53 1.34 6.15
N GLY A 134 -0.53 1.50 7.03
CA GLY A 134 -0.42 0.82 8.31
C GLY A 134 -0.05 -0.67 8.20
N LEU A 135 -0.34 -1.42 9.26
CA LEU A 135 -0.02 -2.86 9.36
C LEU A 135 -0.70 -3.69 8.27
N ALA A 136 -1.86 -3.27 7.76
CA ALA A 136 -2.56 -3.95 6.66
C ALA A 136 -1.75 -4.03 5.36
N SER A 137 -0.67 -3.26 5.25
CA SER A 137 0.25 -3.29 4.10
C SER A 137 1.52 -4.12 4.33
N LYS A 138 1.58 -4.86 5.44
CA LYS A 138 2.70 -5.70 5.85
C LYS A 138 2.28 -7.15 6.03
#